data_AF-A0A117KX13-F1
#
_entry.id   AF-A0A117KX13-F1
#
_cell.length_a   1.000
_cell.length_b   1.000
_cell.length_c   1.000
_cell.angle_alpha   90.00
_cell.angle_beta   90.00
_cell.angle_gamma   90.00
#
_symmetry.space_group_name_H-M   'P 1'
#
loop_
_entity.id
_entity.type
_entity.pdbx_description
1 polymer ?
#
loop_
_entity_poly.entity_id
_entity_poly.type
_entity_poly.pdbx_seq_one_letter_code
_entity_poly.pdbx_strand_id
1 'polypeptide(L)'
;MQNFIPKRVYIESAALEYPLGKNLYEYFKSKGIPIKYTTSHNRVLGIPGKTPSCKYREAKSTLVIGTRKSKKFETCRPSAHFQLPLVTGCPGKCEYCYLTTNLGKKPYIRIYVNIDEILSIAKDYMEQRKPEITLFEGAATSDPLPVEIYTGALKQTINFFFRTAVWPFSFCDEIYQC
;
A
#
# COMPACT_ATOMS: atom_id res chain seq x y z
N MET A 1 -6.81 -12.56 14.63
CA MET A 1 -6.19 -11.82 13.51
C MET A 1 -4.70 -11.88 13.66
N GLN A 2 -3.98 -12.50 12.72
CA GLN A 2 -2.51 -12.47 12.75
C GLN A 2 -2.04 -11.28 11.90
N ASN A 3 -1.56 -10.24 12.56
CA ASN A 3 -1.07 -9.04 11.90
C ASN A 3 0.24 -9.33 11.17
N PHE A 4 0.46 -8.71 10.00
CA PHE A 4 1.71 -8.85 9.26
C PHE A 4 2.86 -8.18 10.03
N ILE A 5 3.91 -8.93 10.36
CA ILE A 5 5.15 -8.40 10.93
C ILE A 5 6.28 -8.58 9.91
N PRO A 6 6.89 -7.50 9.39
CA PRO A 6 7.95 -7.63 8.41
C PRO A 6 9.25 -8.12 9.06
N LYS A 7 10.00 -8.97 8.33
CA LYS A 7 11.37 -9.36 8.71
C LYS A 7 12.37 -8.22 8.50
N ARG A 8 12.04 -7.25 7.66
CA ARG A 8 12.87 -6.09 7.34
C ARG A 8 12.04 -4.98 6.71
N VAL A 9 12.54 -3.77 6.86
CA VAL A 9 11.93 -2.56 6.34
C VAL A 9 12.92 -1.84 5.43
N TYR A 10 12.44 -1.41 4.27
CA TYR A 10 13.13 -0.43 3.44
C TYR A 10 12.39 0.90 3.52
N ILE A 11 13.12 2.01 3.63
CA ILE A 11 12.50 3.34 3.73
C ILE A 11 13.13 4.30 2.73
N GLU A 12 12.29 5.02 1.98
CA GLU A 12 12.72 6.19 1.21
C GLU A 12 13.03 7.34 2.15
N SER A 13 14.12 8.08 1.91
CA SER A 13 14.45 9.25 2.75
C SER A 13 13.33 10.29 2.79
N ALA A 14 12.64 10.51 1.66
CA ALA A 14 11.48 11.41 1.59
C ALA A 14 10.31 10.96 2.47
N ALA A 15 10.19 9.66 2.79
CA ALA A 15 9.13 9.19 3.67
C ALA A 15 9.31 9.72 5.11
N LEU A 16 10.56 9.98 5.53
CA LEU A 16 10.88 10.55 6.84
C LEU A 16 10.51 12.03 6.98
N GLU A 17 10.11 12.70 5.90
CA GLU A 17 9.56 14.06 5.96
C GLU A 17 8.13 14.07 6.51
N TYR A 18 7.42 12.93 6.44
CA TYR A 18 6.04 12.79 6.89
C TYR A 18 5.97 12.27 8.33
N PRO A 19 5.00 12.75 9.15
CA PRO A 19 4.83 12.28 10.53
C PRO A 19 4.69 10.77 10.62
N LEU A 20 3.90 10.16 9.72
CA LEU A 20 3.72 8.71 9.67
C LEU A 20 5.03 7.98 9.40
N GLY A 21 5.87 8.47 8.49
CA GLY A 21 7.17 7.85 8.20
C GLY A 21 8.14 7.93 9.38
N LYS A 22 8.19 9.06 10.10
CA LYS A 22 9.00 9.20 11.33
C LYS A 22 8.53 8.23 12.42
N ASN A 23 7.21 8.15 12.64
CA ASN A 23 6.62 7.26 13.63
C ASN A 23 6.91 5.78 13.31
N LEU A 24 6.79 5.38 12.04
CA LEU A 24 7.09 4.02 11.61
C LEU A 24 8.57 3.69 11.74
N TYR A 25 9.46 4.63 11.44
CA TYR A 25 10.90 4.45 11.63
C TYR A 25 11.23 4.15 13.10
N GLU A 26 10.77 4.98 14.03
CA GLU A 26 10.99 4.75 15.47
C GLU A 26 10.30 3.47 15.96
N TYR A 27 9.09 3.17 15.47
CA TYR A 27 8.39 1.93 15.79
C TYR A 27 9.21 0.70 15.41
N PHE A 28 9.64 0.56 14.15
CA PHE A 28 10.39 -0.60 13.70
C PHE A 28 11.78 -0.69 14.34
N LYS A 29 12.42 0.45 14.60
CA LYS A 29 13.68 0.55 15.33
C LYS A 29 13.54 0.03 16.76
N SER A 30 12.48 0.44 17.48
CA SER A 30 12.19 -0.03 18.85
C SER A 30 11.91 -1.53 18.93
N LYS A 31 11.38 -2.11 17.85
CA LYS A 31 11.12 -3.56 17.72
C LYS A 31 12.35 -4.36 17.26
N GLY A 32 13.49 -3.71 17.02
CA GLY A 32 14.70 -4.38 16.53
C GLY A 32 14.59 -4.92 15.11
N ILE A 33 13.61 -4.45 14.32
CA ILE A 33 13.44 -4.88 12.93
C ILE A 33 14.46 -4.14 12.06
N PRO A 34 15.27 -4.83 11.23
CA PRO A 34 16.28 -4.19 10.40
C PRO A 34 15.68 -3.19 9.42
N ILE A 35 16.16 -1.94 9.47
CA ILE A 35 15.78 -0.86 8.56
C ILE A 35 16.93 -0.56 7.60
N LYS A 36 16.63 -0.48 6.30
CA LYS A 36 17.57 -0.07 5.25
C LYS A 36 17.01 1.11 4.47
N TYR A 37 17.86 2.04 4.07
CA TYR A 37 17.45 3.10 3.15
C TYR A 37 17.34 2.58 1.72
N THR A 38 16.39 3.11 0.97
CA THR A 38 16.27 2.90 -0.47
C THR A 38 16.05 4.23 -1.19
N THR A 39 16.59 4.36 -2.40
CA THR A 39 16.38 5.55 -3.23
C THR A 39 14.98 5.59 -3.83
N SER A 40 14.38 4.42 -4.08
CA SER A 40 13.03 4.32 -4.62
C SER A 40 12.32 3.05 -4.16
N HIS A 41 11.08 3.20 -3.72
CA HIS A 41 10.15 2.12 -3.44
C HIS A 41 9.87 1.23 -4.67
N ASN A 42 10.19 1.69 -5.88
CA ASN A 42 10.08 0.90 -7.12
C ASN A 42 11.33 0.07 -7.43
N ARG A 43 12.46 0.31 -6.76
CA ARG A 43 13.75 -0.36 -7.02
C ARG A 43 14.45 -0.70 -5.70
N VAL A 44 13.87 -1.65 -4.98
CA VAL A 44 14.47 -2.19 -3.75
C VAL A 44 15.53 -3.25 -4.08
N LEU A 45 16.75 -3.04 -3.60
CA LEU A 45 17.89 -3.93 -3.78
C LEU A 45 18.28 -4.61 -2.45
N GLY A 46 18.98 -5.75 -2.55
CA GLY A 46 19.55 -6.42 -1.38
C GLY A 46 18.56 -7.24 -0.54
N ILE A 47 17.41 -7.62 -1.12
CA ILE A 47 16.53 -8.63 -0.53
C ILE A 47 17.25 -10.00 -0.63
N PRO A 48 17.38 -10.75 0.48
CA PRO A 48 18.12 -12.00 0.49
C PRO A 48 17.43 -13.10 -0.33
N GLY A 49 18.20 -14.11 -0.74
CA GLY A 49 17.69 -15.29 -1.43
C GLY A 49 18.59 -15.72 -2.60
N LYS A 50 18.97 -17.01 -2.63
CA LYS A 50 19.80 -17.58 -3.69
C LYS A 50 18.97 -17.96 -4.93
N THR A 51 17.78 -18.52 -4.71
CA THR A 51 16.85 -18.95 -5.77
C THR A 51 15.70 -17.95 -5.95
N PRO A 52 15.02 -17.94 -7.11
CA PRO A 52 13.82 -17.12 -7.33
C PRO A 52 12.75 -17.31 -6.25
N SER A 53 12.46 -18.55 -5.87
CA SER A 53 11.47 -18.88 -4.83
C SER A 53 11.88 -18.35 -3.44
N CYS A 54 13.17 -18.39 -3.10
CA CYS A 54 13.67 -17.78 -1.87
C CYS A 54 13.53 -16.25 -1.91
N LYS A 55 13.91 -15.60 -3.01
CA LYS A 55 13.74 -14.15 -3.18
C LYS A 55 12.28 -13.72 -3.08
N TYR A 56 11.36 -14.49 -3.65
CA TYR A 56 9.92 -14.25 -3.56
C TYR A 56 9.42 -14.31 -2.10
N ARG A 57 9.76 -15.38 -1.37
CA ARG A 57 9.37 -15.52 0.05
C ARG A 57 9.95 -14.40 0.92
N GLU A 58 11.20 -14.03 0.69
CA GLU A 58 11.87 -12.94 1.41
C GLU A 58 11.26 -11.58 1.10
N ALA A 59 10.90 -11.32 -0.15
CA ALA A 59 10.20 -10.10 -0.55
C ALA A 59 8.80 -10.02 0.07
N LYS A 60 8.03 -11.10 0.08
CA LYS A 60 6.71 -11.18 0.76
C LYS A 60 6.78 -10.97 2.28
N SER A 61 7.97 -11.03 2.86
CA SER A 61 8.24 -10.72 4.27
C SER A 61 8.92 -9.35 4.47
N THR A 62 8.96 -8.51 3.42
CA THR A 62 9.65 -7.21 3.39
C THR A 62 8.62 -6.10 3.23
N LEU A 63 8.70 -5.10 4.10
CA LEU A 63 7.91 -3.87 4.01
C LEU A 63 8.77 -2.76 3.41
N VAL A 64 8.16 -1.93 2.57
CA VAL A 64 8.79 -0.79 1.92
C VAL A 64 7.94 0.44 2.19
N ILE A 65 8.53 1.45 2.82
CA ILE A 65 7.90 2.70 3.21
C ILE A 65 8.35 3.77 2.23
N GLY A 66 7.40 4.37 1.51
CA GLY A 66 7.71 5.37 0.50
C GLY A 66 6.64 6.45 0.38
N THR A 67 6.81 7.28 -0.63
CA THR A 67 5.90 8.37 -1.00
C THR A 67 5.28 8.08 -2.36
N ARG A 68 3.95 8.23 -2.49
CA ARG A 68 3.28 8.10 -3.78
C ARG A 68 3.49 9.38 -4.58
N LYS A 69 4.34 9.31 -5.62
CA LYS A 69 4.69 10.48 -6.47
C LYS A 69 3.78 10.65 -7.69
N SER A 70 3.14 9.57 -8.15
CA SER A 70 2.26 9.64 -9.33
C SER A 70 0.94 10.30 -8.98
N LYS A 71 0.62 11.39 -9.69
CA LYS A 71 -0.66 12.11 -9.58
C LYS A 71 -1.81 11.45 -10.34
N LYS A 72 -1.51 10.53 -11.26
CA LYS A 72 -2.53 9.83 -12.05
C LYS A 72 -2.92 8.53 -11.36
N PHE A 73 -4.23 8.31 -11.24
CA PHE A 73 -4.80 7.03 -10.83
C PHE A 73 -5.09 6.15 -12.05
N GLU A 74 -4.82 4.86 -11.89
CA GLU A 74 -5.16 3.85 -12.89
C GLU A 74 -6.66 3.59 -12.87
N THR A 75 -7.22 3.15 -14.00
CA THR A 75 -8.63 2.77 -14.08
C THR A 75 -8.88 1.41 -13.42
N CYS A 76 -10.11 1.18 -12.93
CA CYS A 76 -10.45 -0.04 -12.18
C CYS A 76 -11.77 -0.69 -12.61
N ARG A 77 -12.06 -0.71 -13.92
CA ARG A 77 -13.29 -1.33 -14.44
C ARG A 77 -13.24 -2.86 -14.29
N PRO A 78 -14.36 -3.55 -13.98
CA PRO A 78 -15.70 -2.99 -13.75
C PRO A 78 -15.96 -2.53 -12.30
N SER A 79 -15.07 -2.84 -11.34
CA SER A 79 -15.28 -2.58 -9.91
C SER A 79 -15.52 -1.10 -9.60
N ALA A 80 -14.67 -0.23 -10.13
CA ALA A 80 -14.66 1.20 -9.82
C ALA A 80 -14.18 2.03 -11.02
N HIS A 81 -14.22 3.35 -10.87
CA HIS A 81 -13.67 4.26 -11.87
C HIS A 81 -12.14 4.27 -11.79
N PHE A 82 -11.59 4.38 -10.58
CA PHE A 82 -10.16 4.53 -10.34
C PHE A 82 -9.65 3.62 -9.21
N GLN A 83 -8.37 3.28 -9.27
CA GLN A 83 -7.64 2.62 -8.19
C GLN A 83 -7.12 3.68 -7.22
N LEU A 84 -7.42 3.56 -5.92
CA LEU A 84 -6.88 4.43 -4.88
C LEU A 84 -5.59 3.82 -4.31
N PRO A 85 -4.40 4.38 -4.59
CA PRO A 85 -3.14 3.71 -4.32
C PRO A 85 -2.69 3.90 -2.86
N LEU A 86 -3.35 3.24 -1.91
CA LEU A 86 -3.00 3.30 -0.48
C LEU A 86 -1.84 2.36 -0.11
N VAL A 87 -1.87 1.15 -0.67
CA VAL A 87 -0.90 0.07 -0.45
C VAL A 87 -0.59 -0.56 -1.81
N THR A 88 0.54 -1.26 -1.93
CA THR A 88 0.79 -2.13 -3.08
C THR A 88 1.47 -3.42 -2.66
N GLY A 89 0.97 -4.56 -3.15
CA GLY A 89 1.38 -5.88 -2.71
C GLY A 89 0.59 -6.38 -1.50
N CYS A 90 0.83 -7.64 -1.14
CA CYS A 90 0.16 -8.34 -0.04
C CYS A 90 1.17 -9.36 0.54
N PRO A 91 1.18 -9.61 1.87
CA PRO A 91 2.01 -10.65 2.48
C PRO A 91 1.60 -12.07 2.09
N GLY A 92 0.37 -12.19 1.62
CA GLY A 92 -0.26 -13.38 1.10
C GLY A 92 0.48 -14.07 -0.05
N LYS A 93 0.29 -15.39 -0.12
CA LYS A 93 0.91 -16.28 -1.12
C LYS A 93 -0.12 -17.15 -1.82
N CYS A 94 -1.31 -16.61 -2.13
CA CYS A 94 -2.32 -17.33 -2.90
C CYS A 94 -1.69 -17.80 -4.22
N GLU A 95 -1.82 -19.09 -4.52
CA GLU A 95 -1.26 -19.70 -5.73
C GLU A 95 -1.87 -19.10 -7.01
N TYR A 96 -3.12 -18.65 -6.90
CA TYR A 96 -3.89 -18.00 -7.96
C TYR A 96 -3.78 -16.46 -7.96
N CYS A 97 -2.85 -15.87 -7.18
CA CYS A 97 -2.78 -14.42 -7.07
C CYS A 97 -2.39 -13.76 -8.40
N TYR A 98 -3.32 -13.04 -9.02
CA TYR A 98 -3.10 -12.32 -10.27
C TYR A 98 -2.04 -11.21 -10.14
N LEU A 99 -1.77 -10.72 -8.93
CA LEU A 99 -0.72 -9.72 -8.70
C LEU A 99 0.68 -10.26 -8.96
N THR A 100 0.86 -11.58 -8.98
CA THR A 100 2.15 -12.21 -9.30
C THR A 100 2.62 -11.88 -10.70
N THR A 101 1.71 -11.78 -11.67
CA THR A 101 2.01 -11.36 -13.04
C THR A 101 2.00 -9.84 -13.17
N ASN A 102 1.03 -9.15 -12.54
CA ASN A 102 0.83 -7.70 -12.71
C ASN A 102 1.83 -6.81 -11.94
N LEU A 103 2.25 -7.19 -10.73
CA LEU A 103 3.27 -6.44 -9.98
C LEU A 103 4.71 -6.74 -10.42
N GLY A 104 4.86 -7.68 -11.36
CA GLY A 104 6.14 -8.08 -11.94
C GLY A 104 7.17 -8.48 -10.88
N LYS A 105 8.39 -7.96 -11.00
CA LYS A 105 9.54 -8.31 -10.13
C LYS A 105 9.51 -7.62 -8.76
N LYS A 106 8.35 -7.15 -8.28
CA LYS A 106 8.19 -6.39 -7.02
C LYS A 106 7.20 -7.05 -6.04
N PRO A 107 7.49 -8.26 -5.52
CA PRO A 107 6.56 -8.99 -4.65
C PRO A 107 6.54 -8.49 -3.19
N TYR A 108 7.30 -7.45 -2.85
CA TYR A 108 7.33 -6.85 -1.52
C TYR A 108 6.16 -5.89 -1.30
N ILE A 109 5.80 -5.69 -0.04
CA ILE A 109 4.68 -4.85 0.36
C ILE A 109 5.16 -3.40 0.42
N ARG A 110 4.43 -2.49 -0.21
CA ARG A 110 4.67 -1.05 -0.20
C ARG A 110 3.54 -0.33 0.50
N ILE A 111 3.89 0.58 1.39
CA ILE A 111 2.96 1.53 2.01
C ILE A 111 3.38 2.95 1.67
N TYR A 112 2.40 3.83 1.53
CA TYR A 112 2.62 5.24 1.22
C TYR A 112 2.29 6.11 2.43
N VAL A 113 3.19 7.02 2.77
CA VAL A 113 3.04 7.86 3.98
C VAL A 113 2.32 9.19 3.72
N ASN A 114 2.18 9.60 2.46
CA ASN A 114 1.53 10.84 2.03
C ASN A 114 0.04 10.63 1.73
N ILE A 115 -0.70 10.08 2.69
CA ILE A 115 -2.11 9.69 2.51
C ILE A 115 -3.00 10.90 2.20
N ASP A 116 -2.77 12.04 2.87
CA ASP A 116 -3.54 13.26 2.62
C ASP A 116 -3.40 13.78 1.18
N GLU A 117 -2.23 13.63 0.57
CA GLU A 117 -2.01 14.00 -0.84
C GLU A 117 -2.77 13.06 -1.78
N ILE A 118 -2.76 11.76 -1.49
CA ILE A 118 -3.52 10.76 -2.26
C ILE A 118 -5.02 11.07 -2.19
N LEU A 119 -5.54 11.39 -1.00
CA LEU A 119 -6.94 11.75 -0.82
C LEU A 119 -7.30 13.09 -1.48
N SER A 120 -6.38 14.06 -1.49
CA SER A 120 -6.55 15.31 -2.24
C SER A 120 -6.71 15.05 -3.74
N ILE A 121 -5.89 14.18 -4.33
CA ILE A 121 -6.02 13.79 -5.74
C ILE A 121 -7.38 13.10 -5.99
N ALA A 122 -7.82 12.22 -5.08
CA ALA A 122 -9.13 11.58 -5.18
C ALA A 122 -10.27 12.62 -5.18
N LYS A 123 -10.17 13.65 -4.36
CA LYS A 123 -11.10 14.78 -4.34
C LYS A 123 -11.16 15.49 -5.70
N ASP A 124 -10.00 15.75 -6.32
CA ASP A 124 -9.92 16.41 -7.62
C ASP A 124 -10.62 15.58 -8.70
N TYR A 125 -10.44 14.25 -8.70
CA TYR A 125 -11.15 13.34 -9.60
C TYR A 125 -12.68 13.37 -9.41
N MET A 126 -13.15 13.48 -8.15
CA MET A 126 -14.58 13.61 -7.87
C MET A 126 -15.14 14.93 -8.40
N GLU A 127 -14.40 16.04 -8.22
CA GLU A 127 -14.82 17.37 -8.66
C GLU A 127 -14.95 17.43 -10.19
N GLN A 128 -13.99 16.88 -10.91
CA GLN A 128 -13.96 16.84 -12.38
C GLN A 128 -15.13 16.05 -12.99
N ARG A 129 -15.70 15.11 -12.25
CA ARG A 129 -16.77 14.22 -12.73
C ARG A 129 -18.17 14.64 -12.29
N LYS A 130 -18.31 15.73 -11.53
CA LYS A 130 -19.63 16.22 -11.12
C LYS A 130 -20.54 16.44 -12.34
N PRO A 131 -21.84 16.07 -12.25
CA PRO A 131 -22.55 15.60 -11.05
C PRO A 131 -22.49 14.07 -10.83
N GLU A 132 -21.75 13.32 -11.65
CA GLU A 132 -21.67 11.87 -11.53
C GLU A 132 -20.88 11.40 -10.30
N ILE A 133 -21.29 10.27 -9.73
CA ILE A 133 -20.53 9.60 -8.66
C ILE A 133 -19.25 9.01 -9.27
N THR A 134 -18.12 9.31 -8.63
CA THR A 134 -16.83 8.67 -8.93
C THR A 134 -16.63 7.57 -7.91
N LEU A 135 -16.14 6.39 -8.34
CA LEU A 135 -15.93 5.24 -7.47
C LEU A 135 -14.43 4.93 -7.41
N PHE A 136 -13.94 4.60 -6.23
CA PHE A 136 -12.54 4.29 -5.97
C PHE A 136 -12.38 2.91 -5.33
N GLU A 137 -11.45 2.13 -5.84
CA GLU A 137 -11.09 0.80 -5.32
C GLU A 137 -9.76 0.87 -4.54
N GLY A 138 -9.79 0.56 -3.24
CA GLY A 138 -8.64 0.63 -2.33
C GLY A 138 -7.75 -0.61 -2.28
N ALA A 139 -8.18 -1.73 -2.86
CA ALA A 139 -7.48 -3.01 -2.83
C ALA A 139 -7.13 -3.57 -4.24
N ALA A 140 -7.17 -2.73 -5.28
CA ALA A 140 -6.91 -3.17 -6.66
C ALA A 140 -5.50 -3.74 -6.90
N THR A 141 -4.52 -3.38 -6.08
CA THR A 141 -3.13 -3.88 -6.25
C THR A 141 -2.50 -4.35 -4.95
N SER A 142 -3.32 -4.59 -3.93
CA SER A 142 -2.89 -4.94 -2.59
C SER A 142 -4.03 -5.49 -1.78
N ASP A 143 -3.66 -6.14 -0.69
CA ASP A 143 -4.53 -6.26 0.46
C ASP A 143 -4.04 -5.24 1.51
N PRO A 144 -4.83 -4.20 1.82
CA PRO A 144 -4.44 -3.16 2.76
C PRO A 144 -4.60 -3.54 4.24
N LEU A 145 -5.42 -4.54 4.58
CA LEU A 145 -5.79 -4.83 5.97
C LEU A 145 -4.61 -5.35 6.83
N PRO A 146 -3.73 -6.26 6.35
CA PRO A 146 -2.60 -6.74 7.12
C PRO A 146 -1.60 -5.65 7.55
N VAL A 147 -1.56 -4.54 6.81
CA VAL A 147 -0.67 -3.41 7.08
C VAL A 147 -1.38 -2.20 7.67
N GLU A 148 -2.70 -2.26 7.85
CA GLU A 148 -3.50 -1.15 8.37
C GLU A 148 -3.08 -0.74 9.78
N ILE A 149 -2.58 -1.70 10.58
CA ILE A 149 -1.99 -1.44 11.91
C ILE A 149 -0.80 -0.46 11.88
N TYR A 150 -0.15 -0.31 10.72
CA TYR A 150 0.98 0.58 10.53
C TYR A 150 0.53 1.91 9.93
N THR A 151 -0.36 1.87 8.95
CA THR A 151 -0.68 3.04 8.12
C THR A 151 -1.84 3.86 8.65
N GLY A 152 -2.89 3.21 9.19
CA GLY A 152 -4.19 3.86 9.42
C GLY A 152 -4.84 4.39 8.14
N ALA A 153 -4.40 3.93 6.96
CA ALA A 153 -4.76 4.49 5.67
C ALA A 153 -6.22 4.21 5.30
N LEU A 154 -6.72 3.00 5.56
CA LEU A 154 -8.13 2.69 5.34
C LEU A 154 -9.01 3.50 6.28
N LYS A 155 -8.64 3.59 7.57
CA LYS A 155 -9.39 4.39 8.55
C LYS A 155 -9.48 5.85 8.11
N GLN A 156 -8.36 6.44 7.68
CA GLN A 156 -8.34 7.82 7.19
C GLN A 156 -9.19 7.98 5.92
N THR A 157 -9.11 7.03 4.99
CA THR A 157 -9.88 7.00 3.74
C THR A 157 -11.39 6.88 3.97
N ILE A 158 -11.80 5.97 4.84
CA ILE A 158 -13.20 5.78 5.27
C ILE A 158 -13.74 7.08 5.88
N ASN A 159 -12.99 7.69 6.80
CA ASN A 159 -13.39 8.96 7.42
C ASN A 159 -13.45 10.12 6.41
N PHE A 160 -12.56 10.12 5.41
CA PHE A 160 -12.56 11.11 4.34
C PHE A 160 -13.83 11.01 3.48
N PHE A 161 -14.18 9.81 3.01
CA PHE A 161 -15.37 9.61 2.18
C PHE A 161 -16.68 9.66 2.96
N PHE A 162 -16.68 9.31 4.25
CA PHE A 162 -17.86 9.48 5.12
C PHE A 162 -18.33 10.95 5.21
N ARG A 163 -17.40 11.91 5.07
CA ARG A 163 -17.73 13.35 5.07
C ARG A 163 -18.32 13.83 3.74
N THR A 164 -18.39 12.97 2.74
CA THR A 164 -19.00 13.29 1.43
C THR A 164 -20.46 12.83 1.40
N ALA A 165 -21.31 13.50 0.63
CA ALA A 165 -22.75 13.20 0.57
C ALA A 165 -23.08 11.82 -0.05
N VAL A 166 -22.09 11.17 -0.66
CA VAL A 166 -22.18 9.85 -1.30
C VAL A 166 -21.08 8.96 -0.76
N TRP A 167 -21.22 7.62 -0.85
CA TRP A 167 -20.18 6.67 -0.44
C TRP A 167 -19.44 6.08 -1.66
N PRO A 168 -18.33 6.69 -2.12
CA PRO A 168 -17.66 6.31 -3.36
C PRO A 168 -16.53 5.26 -3.21
N PHE A 169 -16.42 4.56 -2.09
CA PHE A 169 -15.23 3.75 -1.77
C PHE A 169 -15.54 2.26 -1.56
N SER A 170 -14.78 1.40 -2.23
CA SER A 170 -14.79 -0.05 -2.04
C SER A 170 -13.38 -0.56 -1.76
N PHE A 171 -13.29 -1.65 -0.98
CA PHE A 171 -12.12 -2.51 -0.92
C PHE A 171 -12.56 -3.95 -0.62
N CYS A 172 -11.80 -4.93 -1.12
CA CYS A 172 -12.00 -6.34 -0.84
C CYS A 172 -10.73 -6.92 -0.19
N ASP A 173 -10.90 -7.86 0.71
CA ASP A 173 -9.80 -8.55 1.39
C ASP A 173 -10.11 -10.06 1.53
N GLU A 174 -9.06 -10.87 1.49
CA GLU A 174 -9.04 -12.28 1.83
C GLU A 174 -8.15 -12.49 3.06
N ILE A 175 -8.78 -12.56 4.24
CA ILE A 175 -8.05 -12.76 5.49
C ILE A 175 -7.61 -14.23 5.60
N TYR A 176 -6.30 -14.44 5.68
CA TYR A 176 -5.70 -15.74 5.97
C TYR A 176 -6.13 -16.25 7.36
N GLN A 177 -7.05 -17.20 7.42
CA GLN A 177 -7.16 -18.14 8.54
C GLN A 177 -6.22 -19.32 8.27
N CYS A 178 -5.13 -19.39 9.03
CA CYS A 178 -4.41 -20.64 9.27
C CYS A 178 -4.44 -20.92 10.78
#